data_AF-A0A377M6M8-F1
#
_entry.id   AF-A0A377M6M8-F1
#
_cell.length_a   1.000
_cell.length_b   1.000
_cell.length_c   1.000
_cell.angle_alpha   90.00
_cell.angle_beta   90.00
_cell.angle_gamma   90.00
#
_symmetry.space_group_name_H-M   'P 1'
#
loop_
_entity.id
_entity.type
_entity.pdbx_description
1 polymer ?
#
loop_
_entity_poly.entity_id
_entity_poly.type
_entity_poly.pdbx_seq_one_letter_code
_entity_poly.pdbx_strand_id
1 'polypeptide(L)'
;MLYVLVAMAELTAVGKYIQFWYPEIPTWVSAAAFFVIINAINLTNVKVFGEMEFWFAIIKVIAVVAMIIFGGWLLFSGNGGPQATVRNLWEQGGFLPHGMTGLVMMMAIIMFSFGGWSWWGSPPLKPTTRSKASRKRRIRLSTEF
;
A
#
# COMPACT_ATOMS: atom_id res chain seq x y z
N MET A 1 -3.43 17.30 1.93
CA MET A 1 -4.70 17.21 1.18
C MET A 1 -4.84 15.88 0.44
N LEU A 2 -3.87 15.49 -0.41
CA LEU A 2 -3.93 14.21 -1.17
C LEU A 2 -4.09 12.95 -0.28
N TYR A 3 -3.40 12.87 0.85
CA TYR A 3 -3.51 11.73 1.77
C TYR A 3 -4.93 11.49 2.31
N VAL A 4 -5.72 12.55 2.51
CA VAL A 4 -7.12 12.42 2.96
C VAL A 4 -7.98 11.81 1.85
N LEU A 5 -7.73 12.19 0.60
CA LEU A 5 -8.43 11.61 -0.56
C LEU A 5 -8.08 10.13 -0.75
N VAL A 6 -6.79 9.78 -0.59
CA VAL A 6 -6.33 8.38 -0.63
C VAL A 6 -7.01 7.56 0.46
N ALA A 7 -7.04 8.06 1.71
CA ALA A 7 -7.69 7.37 2.82
C ALA A 7 -9.18 7.12 2.58
N MET A 8 -9.90 8.09 2.00
CA MET A 8 -11.32 7.93 1.66
C MET A 8 -11.55 6.93 0.51
N ALA A 9 -10.64 6.90 -0.47
CA ALA A 9 -10.67 5.91 -1.56
C ALA A 9 -10.45 4.49 -1.04
N GLU A 10 -9.46 4.30 -0.16
CA GLU A 10 -9.17 3.00 0.47
C GLU A 10 -10.34 2.52 1.34
N LEU A 11 -10.93 3.40 2.14
CA LEU A 11 -12.09 3.06 2.96
C LEU A 11 -13.30 2.62 2.12
N THR A 12 -13.53 3.27 0.98
CA THR A 12 -14.58 2.90 0.04
C THR A 12 -14.31 1.54 -0.60
N ALA A 13 -13.06 1.25 -0.95
CA ALA A 13 -12.66 -0.05 -1.49
C ALA A 13 -12.90 -1.18 -0.49
N VAL A 14 -12.57 -0.98 0.79
CA VAL A 14 -12.84 -1.96 1.85
C VAL A 14 -14.34 -2.20 2.03
N GLY A 15 -15.17 -1.15 2.02
CA GLY A 15 -16.62 -1.29 2.09
C GLY A 15 -17.20 -2.09 0.92
N LYS A 16 -16.70 -1.87 -0.31
CA LYS A 16 -17.04 -2.66 -1.49
C LYS A 16 -16.62 -4.13 -1.34
N TYR A 17 -15.43 -4.39 -0.79
CA TYR A 17 -14.97 -5.76 -0.57
C TYR A 17 -15.83 -6.52 0.44
N ILE A 18 -16.20 -5.91 1.57
CA ILE A 18 -17.12 -6.55 2.51
C ILE A 18 -18.46 -6.85 1.83
N GLN A 19 -19.02 -5.88 1.11
CA GLN A 19 -20.31 -6.06 0.46
C GLN A 19 -20.29 -7.19 -0.59
N PHE A 20 -19.14 -7.44 -1.22
CA PHE A 20 -18.98 -8.55 -2.16
C PHE A 20 -19.10 -9.92 -1.48
N TRP A 21 -18.61 -10.06 -0.24
CA TRP A 21 -18.67 -11.32 0.51
C TRP A 21 -19.93 -11.45 1.38
N TYR A 22 -20.35 -10.34 2.00
CA TYR A 22 -21.51 -10.23 2.89
C TYR A 22 -22.44 -9.12 2.38
N PRO A 23 -23.28 -9.42 1.37
CA PRO A 23 -24.14 -8.44 0.74
C PRO A 23 -25.23 -7.89 1.67
N GLU A 24 -25.56 -8.59 2.77
CA GLU A 24 -26.45 -8.09 3.81
C GLU A 24 -25.91 -6.89 4.60
N ILE A 25 -24.59 -6.63 4.58
CA ILE A 25 -23.97 -5.53 5.33
C ILE A 25 -23.97 -4.26 4.47
N PRO A 26 -24.60 -3.15 4.90
CA PRO A 26 -24.54 -1.89 4.19
C PRO A 26 -23.12 -1.31 4.17
N THR A 27 -22.71 -0.76 3.03
CA THR A 27 -21.36 -0.22 2.81
C THR A 27 -20.96 0.87 3.82
N TRP A 28 -21.91 1.71 4.22
CA TRP A 28 -21.67 2.78 5.20
C TRP A 28 -21.33 2.24 6.60
N VAL A 29 -21.92 1.10 7.00
CA VAL A 29 -21.65 0.46 8.30
C VAL A 29 -20.25 -0.11 8.29
N SER A 30 -19.88 -0.85 7.23
CA SER A 30 -18.53 -1.39 7.09
C SER A 30 -17.46 -0.29 7.03
N ALA A 31 -17.73 0.81 6.34
CA ALA A 31 -16.81 1.95 6.27
C ALA A 31 -16.64 2.61 7.66
N ALA A 32 -17.72 2.86 8.39
CA ALA A 32 -17.65 3.43 9.73
C ALA A 32 -16.89 2.53 10.71
N ALA A 33 -17.14 1.22 10.67
CA ALA A 33 -16.46 0.24 11.52
C ALA A 33 -14.94 0.23 11.27
N PHE A 34 -14.51 0.12 10.00
CA PHE A 34 -13.08 0.14 9.66
C PHE A 34 -12.40 1.46 10.00
N PHE A 35 -13.09 2.58 9.80
CA PHE A 35 -12.57 3.89 10.19
C PHE A 35 -12.23 3.94 11.68
N VAL A 36 -13.14 3.46 12.53
CA VAL A 36 -12.92 3.40 13.99
C VAL A 36 -11.79 2.43 14.34
N ILE A 37 -11.73 1.26 13.72
CA ILE A 37 -10.67 0.26 13.97
C ILE A 37 -9.29 0.82 13.62
N ILE A 38 -9.13 1.42 12.43
CA ILE A 38 -7.85 2.00 11.99
C ILE A 38 -7.43 3.13 12.93
N ASN A 39 -8.38 4.00 13.33
CA ASN A 39 -8.10 5.06 14.29
C ASN A 39 -7.66 4.49 15.66
N ALA A 40 -8.31 3.42 16.13
CA ALA A 40 -7.92 2.75 17.37
C ALA A 40 -6.51 2.13 17.27
N ILE A 41 -6.18 1.48 16.16
CA ILE A 41 -4.85 0.93 15.91
C ILE A 41 -3.79 2.04 15.94
N ASN A 42 -4.08 3.20 15.35
CA ASN A 42 -3.17 4.36 15.36
C ASN A 42 -2.87 4.90 16.77
N LEU A 43 -3.71 4.60 17.76
CA LEU A 43 -3.48 4.97 19.16
C LEU A 43 -2.64 3.94 19.94
N THR A 44 -2.30 2.81 19.32
CA THR A 44 -1.56 1.71 19.96
C THR A 44 -0.05 2.02 19.99
N ASN A 45 0.63 1.49 21.01
CA ASN A 45 2.02 1.80 21.33
C ASN A 45 3.00 1.62 20.15
N VAL A 46 3.83 2.64 19.88
CA VAL A 46 4.83 2.72 18.81
C VAL A 46 5.79 1.53 18.72
N LYS A 47 5.99 0.78 19.81
CA LYS A 47 6.84 -0.43 19.78
C LYS A 47 6.21 -1.60 19.03
N VAL A 48 4.89 -1.78 19.15
CA VAL A 48 4.18 -2.90 18.49
C VAL A 48 3.98 -2.61 17.01
N PHE A 49 3.94 -1.34 16.63
CA PHE A 49 3.77 -0.90 15.24
C PHE A 49 4.82 -1.49 14.29
N GLY A 50 6.10 -1.47 14.69
CA GLY A 50 7.20 -1.97 13.84
C GLY A 50 7.15 -3.49 13.61
N GLU A 51 6.77 -4.28 14.61
CA GLU A 51 6.57 -5.73 14.44
C GLU A 51 5.36 -6.02 13.56
N MET A 52 4.24 -5.33 13.77
CA MET A 52 3.03 -5.50 12.96
C MET A 52 3.25 -5.14 11.49
N GLU A 53 3.99 -4.06 11.21
CA GLU A 53 4.34 -3.66 9.85
C GLU A 53 5.13 -4.75 9.12
N PHE A 54 6.09 -5.39 9.81
CA PHE A 54 6.84 -6.50 9.26
C PHE A 54 5.96 -7.72 8.96
N TRP A 55 5.07 -8.11 9.88
CA TRP A 55 4.13 -9.22 9.65
C TRP A 55 3.18 -8.94 8.48
N PHE A 56 2.64 -7.72 8.38
CA PHE A 56 1.78 -7.32 7.27
C PHE A 56 2.53 -7.27 5.94
N ALA A 57 3.80 -6.87 5.94
CA ALA A 57 4.64 -6.90 4.74
C ALA A 57 4.88 -8.32 4.24
N ILE A 58 5.13 -9.30 5.13
CA ILE A 58 5.26 -10.72 4.74
C ILE A 58 3.99 -11.23 4.08
N ILE A 59 2.82 -10.99 4.67
CA ILE A 59 1.53 -11.41 4.11
C ILE A 59 1.34 -10.83 2.70
N LYS A 60 1.70 -9.55 2.52
CA LYS A 60 1.61 -8.87 1.23
C LYS A 60 2.48 -9.52 0.16
N VAL A 61 3.74 -9.85 0.50
CA VAL A 61 4.67 -10.51 -0.42
C VAL A 61 4.17 -11.91 -0.79
N ILE A 62 3.76 -12.71 0.20
CA ILE A 62 3.23 -14.05 -0.04
C ILE A 62 1.99 -14.00 -0.94
N ALA A 63 1.09 -13.04 -0.72
CA ALA A 63 -0.11 -12.87 -1.54
C ALA A 63 0.24 -12.58 -3.01
N VAL A 64 1.20 -11.69 -3.28
CA VAL A 64 1.64 -11.38 -4.65
C VAL A 64 2.27 -12.62 -5.31
N VAL A 65 3.15 -13.33 -4.60
CA VAL A 65 3.80 -14.54 -5.13
C VAL A 65 2.77 -15.63 -5.42
N ALA A 66 1.83 -15.87 -4.49
CA ALA A 66 0.75 -16.84 -4.66
C ALA A 66 -0.14 -16.48 -5.87
N MET A 67 -0.48 -15.20 -6.05
CA MET A 67 -1.25 -14.73 -7.20
C MET A 67 -0.54 -15.00 -8.54
N ILE A 68 0.78 -14.76 -8.61
CA ILE A 68 1.58 -15.01 -9.82
C ILE A 68 1.63 -16.50 -10.14
N ILE A 69 1.90 -17.35 -9.12
CA ILE A 69 1.98 -18.80 -9.29
C ILE A 69 0.61 -19.35 -9.70
N PHE A 70 -0.47 -18.93 -9.04
CA PHE A 70 -1.82 -19.38 -9.33
C PHE A 70 -2.28 -18.94 -10.74
N GLY A 71 -2.01 -17.69 -11.12
CA GLY A 71 -2.29 -17.21 -12.48
C GLY A 71 -1.49 -17.96 -13.55
N GLY A 72 -0.21 -18.22 -13.32
CA GLY A 72 0.61 -19.05 -14.19
C GLY A 72 0.08 -20.47 -14.31
N TRP A 73 -0.28 -21.09 -13.19
CA TRP A 73 -0.85 -22.44 -13.16
C TRP A 73 -2.16 -22.52 -13.95
N LEU A 74 -3.05 -21.52 -13.84
CA LEU A 74 -4.29 -21.47 -14.63
C LEU A 74 -4.03 -21.40 -16.15
N LEU A 75 -3.00 -20.66 -16.58
CA LEU A 75 -2.62 -20.55 -17.99
C LEU A 75 -2.02 -21.84 -18.55
N PHE A 76 -1.20 -22.55 -17.77
CA PHE A 76 -0.54 -23.79 -18.22
C PHE A 76 -1.42 -25.04 -18.05
N SER A 77 -2.29 -25.08 -17.03
CA SER A 77 -3.11 -26.26 -16.75
C SER A 77 -4.31 -26.42 -17.68
N GLY A 78 -4.72 -25.37 -18.41
CA GLY A 78 -5.92 -25.40 -19.27
C GLY A 78 -7.26 -25.54 -18.51
N ASN A 79 -7.25 -25.66 -17.17
CA ASN A 79 -8.41 -25.78 -16.30
C ASN A 79 -9.05 -24.42 -15.93
N GLY A 80 -8.52 -23.30 -16.42
CA GLY A 80 -9.06 -21.96 -16.14
C GLY A 80 -10.31 -21.59 -16.95
N GLY A 81 -10.83 -22.50 -17.77
CA GLY A 81 -11.97 -22.28 -18.67
C GLY A 81 -11.61 -21.61 -20.01
N PRO A 82 -12.59 -21.40 -20.91
CA PRO A 82 -12.35 -20.85 -22.26
C PRO A 82 -11.72 -19.44 -22.28
N GLN A 83 -11.79 -18.73 -21.15
CA GLN A 83 -11.32 -17.36 -20.96
C GLN A 83 -9.88 -17.28 -20.43
N ALA A 84 -9.25 -18.40 -20.06
CA ALA A 84 -7.89 -18.43 -19.51
C ALA A 84 -6.88 -18.92 -20.57
N THR A 85 -6.94 -18.36 -21.77
CA THR A 85 -6.04 -18.72 -22.87
C THR A 85 -5.18 -17.52 -23.26
N VAL A 86 -3.90 -17.76 -23.57
CA VAL A 86 -2.94 -16.74 -24.06
C VAL A 86 -3.47 -15.98 -25.29
N ARG A 87 -4.38 -16.61 -26.04
CA ARG A 87 -5.11 -16.00 -27.16
C ARG A 87 -5.91 -14.75 -26.78
N ASN A 88 -6.36 -14.60 -25.53
CA ASN A 88 -7.07 -13.39 -25.09
C ASN A 88 -6.21 -12.12 -25.14
N LEU A 89 -4.88 -12.25 -25.12
CA LEU A 89 -3.98 -11.10 -25.31
C LEU A 89 -4.11 -10.47 -26.70
N TRP A 90 -4.61 -11.22 -27.69
CA TRP A 90 -4.71 -10.78 -29.09
C TRP A 90 -6.14 -10.79 -29.63
N GLU A 91 -6.98 -11.73 -29.22
CA GLU A 91 -8.33 -11.94 -29.74
C GLU A 91 -9.38 -10.99 -29.13
N GLN A 92 -9.14 -10.44 -27.93
CA GLN A 92 -10.07 -9.53 -27.24
C GLN A 92 -9.78 -8.04 -27.50
N GLY A 93 -9.36 -7.69 -28.73
CA GLY A 93 -9.07 -6.30 -29.13
C GLY A 93 -7.58 -5.91 -29.12
N GLY A 94 -6.67 -6.89 -29.14
CA GLY A 94 -5.22 -6.69 -29.23
C GLY A 94 -4.58 -6.12 -27.95
N PHE A 95 -3.35 -5.60 -28.06
CA PHE A 95 -2.59 -5.04 -26.93
C PHE A 95 -3.21 -3.75 -26.34
N LEU A 96 -4.05 -3.03 -27.12
CA LEU A 96 -4.70 -1.78 -26.72
C LEU A 96 -6.20 -1.80 -27.05
N PRO A 97 -7.00 -2.63 -26.37
CA PRO A 97 -8.44 -2.78 -26.66
C PRO A 97 -9.24 -1.49 -26.36
N HIS A 98 -8.74 -0.66 -25.46
CA HIS A 98 -9.33 0.65 -25.12
C HIS A 98 -8.60 1.85 -25.76
N GLY A 99 -7.70 1.60 -26.71
CA GLY A 99 -6.95 2.62 -27.43
C GLY A 99 -6.05 3.50 -26.53
N MET A 100 -5.66 4.66 -27.06
CA MET A 100 -4.76 5.61 -26.37
C MET A 100 -5.39 6.19 -25.09
N THR A 101 -6.71 6.38 -25.08
CA THR A 101 -7.43 6.88 -23.91
C THR A 101 -7.33 5.91 -22.73
N GLY A 102 -7.45 4.60 -22.98
CA GLY A 102 -7.25 3.58 -21.95
C GLY A 102 -5.84 3.62 -21.35
N LEU A 103 -4.82 3.81 -22.20
CA LEU A 103 -3.43 3.93 -21.76
C LEU A 103 -3.24 5.13 -20.81
N VAL A 104 -3.72 6.32 -21.21
CA VAL A 104 -3.59 7.54 -20.40
C VAL A 104 -4.32 7.42 -19.06
N MET A 105 -5.51 6.80 -19.04
CA MET A 105 -6.26 6.56 -17.79
C MET A 105 -5.52 5.61 -16.85
N MET A 106 -4.91 4.53 -17.37
CA MET A 106 -4.11 3.61 -16.55
C MET A 106 -2.83 4.27 -16.03
N MET A 107 -2.20 5.16 -16.80
CA MET A 107 -1.06 5.95 -16.32
C MET A 107 -1.44 6.80 -15.09
N ALA A 108 -2.61 7.45 -15.09
CA ALA A 108 -3.08 8.21 -13.95
C ALA A 108 -3.27 7.35 -12.70
N ILE A 109 -3.81 6.12 -12.86
CA ILE A 109 -3.98 5.15 -11.76
C ILE A 109 -2.63 4.68 -11.21
N ILE A 110 -1.66 4.40 -12.10
CA ILE A 110 -0.31 3.98 -11.70
C ILE A 110 0.38 5.09 -10.89
N MET A 111 0.30 6.34 -11.36
CA MET A 111 0.85 7.50 -10.63
C MET A 111 0.23 7.64 -9.24
N PHE A 112 -1.08 7.40 -9.10
CA PHE A 112 -1.75 7.40 -7.80
C PHE A 112 -1.20 6.30 -6.87
N SER A 113 -0.91 5.10 -7.39
CA SER A 113 -0.35 4.00 -6.61
C SER A 113 1.05 4.26 -6.05
N PHE A 114 1.85 5.14 -6.67
CA PHE A 114 3.20 5.49 -6.22
C PHE A 114 3.25 6.67 -5.23
N GLY A 115 2.10 7.28 -4.89
CA GLY A 115 2.04 8.48 -4.05
C GLY A 115 2.68 8.37 -2.66
N GLY A 116 2.86 7.16 -2.13
CA GLY A 116 3.48 6.91 -0.81
C GLY A 116 5.02 6.87 -0.79
N TRP A 117 5.68 6.74 -1.95
CA TRP A 117 7.14 6.60 -2.05
C TRP A 117 7.91 7.88 -1.67
N SER A 118 7.27 9.05 -1.75
CA SER A 118 7.96 10.35 -1.64
C SER A 118 8.61 10.64 -0.28
N TRP A 119 8.23 9.93 0.79
CA TRP A 119 8.74 10.21 2.14
C TRP A 119 10.10 9.59 2.47
N TRP A 120 10.52 8.57 1.72
CA TRP A 120 11.77 7.85 1.98
C TRP A 120 13.03 8.71 1.75
N GLY A 121 12.91 9.84 1.04
CA GLY A 121 14.03 10.73 0.69
C GLY A 121 14.36 11.85 1.69
N SER A 122 13.75 11.85 2.88
CA SER A 122 13.98 12.91 3.87
C SER A 122 15.46 12.95 4.30
N PRO A 123 16.21 14.04 4.04
CA PRO A 123 17.60 14.09 4.46
C PRO A 123 17.68 13.97 5.99
N PRO A 124 18.62 13.18 6.54
CA PRO A 124 18.77 13.05 7.98
C PRO A 124 18.96 14.44 8.59
N LEU A 125 18.14 14.76 9.60
CA LEU A 125 18.21 16.02 10.32
C LEU A 125 19.66 16.27 10.75
N LYS A 126 20.34 17.21 10.08
CA LYS A 126 21.69 17.59 10.48
C LYS A 126 21.61 18.16 11.89
N PRO A 127 22.43 17.70 12.84
CA PRO A 127 22.41 18.21 14.19
C PRO A 127 22.66 19.72 14.16
N THR A 128 21.73 20.47 14.73
CA THR A 128 21.81 21.93 14.85
C THR A 128 23.11 22.31 15.57
N THR A 129 23.72 23.42 15.18
CA THR A 129 25.01 23.92 15.71
C THR A 129 25.05 24.00 17.24
N ARG A 130 23.89 24.21 17.89
CA ARG A 130 23.70 24.24 19.35
C ARG A 130 24.00 22.89 20.04
N SER A 131 23.71 21.78 19.37
CA SER A 131 24.00 20.41 19.86
C SER A 131 25.50 20.12 19.85
N LYS A 132 26.22 20.58 18.81
CA LYS A 132 27.68 20.42 18.72
C LYS A 132 28.41 21.20 19.81
N ALA A 133 28.00 22.43 20.10
CA ALA A 133 28.62 23.27 21.12
C ALA A 133 28.44 22.69 22.54
N SER A 134 27.25 22.22 22.87
CA SER A 134 26.95 21.62 24.17
C SER A 134 27.66 20.28 24.39
N ARG A 135 27.78 19.43 23.35
CA ARG A 135 28.56 18.18 23.42
C ARG A 135 30.07 18.46 23.57
N LYS A 136 30.60 19.45 22.85
CA LYS A 136 32.01 19.87 22.97
C LYS A 136 32.34 20.42 24.37
N ARG A 137 31.41 21.17 24.97
CA ARG A 137 31.54 21.67 26.36
C ARG A 137 31.50 20.55 27.40
N ARG A 138 30.66 19.54 27.17
CA ARG A 138 30.51 18.39 28.08
C ARG A 138 31.76 17.49 28.10
N ILE A 139 32.34 17.23 26.93
CA ILE A 139 33.58 16.42 26.81
C ILE A 139 34.77 17.16 27.43
N ARG A 140 34.83 18.48 27.29
CA ARG A 140 35.89 19.28 27.91
C ARG A 140 35.84 19.22 29.45
N LEU A 141 34.65 19.18 30.04
CA LEU A 141 34.50 19.11 31.50
C LEU A 141 34.78 17.71 32.08
N SER A 142 34.74 16.64 31.29
CA SER A 142 35.04 15.28 31.75
C SER A 142 36.52 14.91 31.68
N THR A 143 37.34 15.70 30.99
CA THR A 143 38.80 15.50 30.87
C THR A 143 39.62 16.36 31.83
N GLU A 144 38.96 17.27 32.57
CA GLU A 144 39.59 18.20 33.52
C GLU A 144 39.41 17.74 34.99
N PHE A 145 38.93 16.51 35.19
CA PHE A 145 38.90 15.76 36.45
C PHE A 145 39.61 14.42 36.24
#